data_AF-A0A935T7W2-F1
#
_entry.id   AF-A0A935T7W2-F1
#
_cell.length_a   1.000
_cell.length_b   1.000
_cell.length_c   1.000
_cell.angle_alpha   90.00
_cell.angle_beta   90.00
_cell.angle_gamma   90.00
#
_symmetry.space_group_name_H-M   'P 1'
#
loop_
_entity.id
_entity.type
_entity.pdbx_description
1 polymer ?
#
loop_
_entity_poly.entity_id
_entity_poly.type
_entity_poly.pdbx_seq_one_letter_code
_entity_poly.pdbx_strand_id
1 'polypeptide(L)'
;MPCYGRLFSSLLVALVLLFASSRAPAADISVRNPSLSAGEDGYTLSADFNINLNARLDEAIAKGVTLYFVVDFELSRSRWYWLDEQVISRSQTFQLSYHALTRQYRLSSGVLHQSFPSLDDAQRILSRLRNWQVLDKGSVRPDQTYLAAVRMRLDLTQMPKTFQVNALANRDWNLSSDWARWNFTPVETSPSALTTTSVLPAAPVEAR
;
A
#
# COMPACT_ATOMS: atom_id res chain seq x y z
N MET A 1 -36.94 -53.33 8.65
CA MET A 1 -36.53 -51.99 9.14
C MET A 1 -35.21 -51.52 8.48
N PRO A 2 -35.12 -51.24 7.16
CA PRO A 2 -33.84 -50.81 6.55
C PRO A 2 -33.77 -49.31 6.16
N CYS A 3 -34.81 -48.52 6.41
CA CYS A 3 -34.91 -47.15 5.86
C CYS A 3 -34.06 -46.10 6.62
N TYR A 4 -33.63 -46.37 7.86
CA TYR A 4 -32.92 -45.38 8.69
C TYR A 4 -31.48 -45.10 8.23
N GLY A 5 -30.77 -46.10 7.66
CA GLY A 5 -29.37 -45.94 7.25
C GLY A 5 -29.16 -45.05 6.02
N ARG A 6 -30.10 -45.08 5.06
CA ARG A 6 -30.02 -44.23 3.84
C ARG A 6 -30.37 -42.77 4.13
N LEU A 7 -31.31 -42.53 5.05
CA LEU A 7 -31.66 -41.19 5.52
C LEU A 7 -30.51 -40.54 6.31
N PHE A 8 -29.83 -41.31 7.17
CA PHE A 8 -28.68 -40.80 7.94
C PHE A 8 -27.50 -40.46 7.03
N SER A 9 -27.25 -41.27 5.99
CA SER A 9 -26.19 -41.02 5.01
C SER A 9 -26.46 -39.77 4.16
N SER A 10 -27.71 -39.54 3.74
CA SER A 10 -28.06 -38.30 3.02
C SER A 10 -27.98 -37.07 3.91
N LEU A 11 -28.32 -37.19 5.20
CA LEU A 11 -28.20 -36.10 6.16
C LEU A 11 -26.72 -35.72 6.39
N LEU A 12 -25.84 -36.72 6.47
CA LEU A 12 -24.40 -36.50 6.69
C LEU A 12 -23.72 -35.89 5.45
N VAL A 13 -24.12 -36.31 4.24
CA VAL A 13 -23.63 -35.71 2.99
C VAL A 13 -24.12 -34.28 2.81
N ALA A 14 -25.39 -33.99 3.16
CA ALA A 14 -25.93 -32.63 3.13
C ALA A 14 -25.25 -31.71 4.16
N LEU A 15 -24.93 -32.24 5.34
CA LEU A 15 -24.19 -31.50 6.37
C LEU A 15 -22.75 -31.18 5.94
N VAL A 16 -22.07 -32.12 5.27
CA VAL A 16 -20.71 -31.90 4.72
C VAL A 16 -20.71 -30.89 3.57
N LEU A 17 -21.74 -30.89 2.71
CA LEU A 17 -21.91 -29.88 1.65
C LEU A 17 -22.19 -28.48 2.21
N LEU A 18 -22.92 -28.36 3.33
CA LEU A 18 -23.17 -27.08 4.00
C LEU A 18 -21.90 -26.49 4.65
N PHE A 19 -21.00 -27.33 5.15
CA PHE A 19 -19.72 -26.88 5.73
C PHE A 19 -18.64 -26.53 4.69
N ALA A 20 -18.79 -26.97 3.44
CA ALA A 20 -17.82 -26.70 2.36
C ALA A 20 -17.95 -25.29 1.75
N SER A 21 -19.04 -24.57 1.99
CA SER A 21 -19.42 -23.38 1.20
C SER A 21 -19.02 -22.01 1.79
N SER A 22 -18.08 -21.93 2.74
CA SER A 22 -17.76 -20.63 3.36
C SER A 22 -16.28 -20.42 3.63
N ARG A 23 -15.43 -20.62 2.62
CA ARG A 23 -14.12 -19.98 2.60
C ARG A 23 -14.27 -18.62 1.91
N ALA A 24 -14.69 -17.62 2.67
CA ALA A 24 -14.61 -16.24 2.19
C ALA A 24 -13.13 -15.93 1.90
N PRO A 25 -12.78 -15.30 0.76
CA PRO A 25 -11.46 -14.73 0.58
C PRO A 25 -11.09 -13.89 1.81
N ALA A 26 -10.03 -14.32 2.50
CA ALA A 26 -9.45 -13.55 3.58
C ALA A 26 -8.94 -12.23 2.98
N ALA A 27 -9.27 -11.12 3.64
CA ALA A 27 -8.72 -9.84 3.25
C ALA A 27 -7.20 -9.88 3.50
N ASP A 28 -6.40 -9.53 2.50
CA ASP A 28 -4.94 -9.52 2.56
C ASP A 28 -4.39 -8.23 1.96
N ILE A 29 -3.29 -7.73 2.51
CA ILE A 29 -2.49 -6.71 1.84
C ILE A 29 -1.06 -7.23 1.73
N SER A 30 -0.49 -7.18 0.53
CA SER A 30 0.89 -7.56 0.28
C SER A 30 1.64 -6.43 -0.41
N VAL A 31 2.82 -6.05 0.09
CA VAL A 31 3.68 -5.04 -0.54
C VAL A 31 4.52 -5.68 -1.65
N ARG A 32 4.62 -5.02 -2.80
CA ARG A 32 5.42 -5.40 -3.96
C ARG A 32 6.32 -4.24 -4.38
N ASN A 33 7.54 -4.58 -4.79
CA ASN A 33 8.50 -3.66 -5.39
C ASN A 33 8.68 -2.30 -4.67
N PRO A 34 8.81 -2.27 -3.32
CA PRO A 34 9.09 -1.01 -2.66
C PRO A 34 10.49 -0.51 -3.08
N SER A 35 10.57 0.75 -3.48
CA SER A 35 11.79 1.37 -3.97
C SER A 35 11.86 2.85 -3.60
N LEU A 36 13.07 3.32 -3.31
CA LEU A 36 13.34 4.72 -3.04
C LEU A 36 14.13 5.30 -4.21
N SER A 37 13.66 6.42 -4.74
CA SER A 37 14.31 7.19 -5.78
C SER A 37 14.73 8.55 -5.26
N ALA A 38 15.87 9.07 -5.73
CA ALA A 38 16.26 10.45 -5.50
C ALA A 38 15.37 11.37 -6.35
N GLY A 39 14.79 12.38 -5.73
CA GLY A 39 14.05 13.48 -6.36
C GLY A 39 14.72 14.83 -6.09
N GLU A 40 14.10 15.92 -6.54
CA GLU A 40 14.65 17.28 -6.43
C GLU A 40 14.74 17.76 -4.95
N ASP A 41 13.69 17.52 -4.17
CA ASP A 41 13.57 17.98 -2.78
C ASP A 41 13.99 16.93 -1.73
N GLY A 42 14.38 15.73 -2.16
CA GLY A 42 14.73 14.63 -1.26
C GLY A 42 14.49 13.25 -1.87
N TYR A 43 14.24 12.23 -1.05
CA TYR A 43 13.92 10.89 -1.55
C TYR A 43 12.42 10.62 -1.55
N THR A 44 11.95 10.05 -2.66
CA THR A 44 10.56 9.65 -2.87
C THR A 44 10.42 8.13 -2.82
N LEU A 45 9.37 7.67 -2.15
CA LEU A 45 8.99 6.27 -2.08
C LEU A 45 8.00 5.94 -3.19
N SER A 46 8.28 4.85 -3.89
CA SER A 46 7.35 4.20 -4.81
C SER A 46 7.16 2.74 -4.38
N ALA A 47 5.91 2.33 -4.21
CA ALA A 47 5.55 0.98 -3.80
C ALA A 47 4.22 0.55 -4.42
N ASP A 48 4.07 -0.74 -4.69
CA ASP A 48 2.84 -1.34 -5.17
C ASP A 48 2.26 -2.21 -4.06
N PHE A 49 1.01 -1.98 -3.68
CA PHE A 49 0.30 -2.74 -2.66
C PHE A 49 -0.77 -3.58 -3.33
N ASN A 50 -0.71 -4.90 -3.18
CA ASN A 50 -1.81 -5.76 -3.58
C ASN A 50 -2.84 -5.77 -2.45
N ILE A 51 -3.98 -5.09 -2.64
CA ILE A 51 -5.04 -4.98 -1.64
C ILE A 51 -6.18 -5.90 -2.06
N ASN A 52 -6.56 -6.83 -1.21
CA ASN A 52 -7.73 -7.68 -1.40
C ASN A 52 -8.73 -7.36 -0.29
N LEU A 53 -9.81 -6.64 -0.64
CA LEU A 53 -10.91 -6.37 0.27
C LEU A 53 -11.84 -7.58 0.34
N ASN A 54 -12.32 -7.89 1.54
CA ASN A 54 -13.37 -8.89 1.68
C ASN A 54 -14.75 -8.28 1.42
N ALA A 55 -15.75 -9.14 1.26
CA ALA A 55 -17.14 -8.74 1.03
C ALA A 55 -17.70 -7.81 2.12
N ARG A 56 -17.20 -7.91 3.37
CA ARG A 56 -17.65 -7.08 4.48
C ARG A 56 -17.19 -5.63 4.33
N LEU A 57 -15.93 -5.41 3.95
CA LEU A 57 -15.37 -4.08 3.70
C LEU A 57 -16.01 -3.44 2.47
N ASP A 58 -16.26 -4.22 1.41
CA ASP A 58 -16.96 -3.75 0.21
C ASP A 58 -18.39 -3.29 0.54
N GLU A 59 -19.16 -4.11 1.27
CA GLU A 59 -20.50 -3.73 1.73
C GLU A 59 -20.47 -2.51 2.66
N ALA A 60 -19.46 -2.40 3.51
CA ALA A 60 -19.32 -1.27 4.43
C ALA A 60 -19.12 0.03 3.68
N ILE A 61 -18.21 0.05 2.69
CA ILE A 61 -18.02 1.21 1.82
C ILE A 61 -19.32 1.54 1.10
N ALA A 62 -20.01 0.55 0.52
CA ALA A 62 -21.28 0.77 -0.17
C ALA A 62 -22.38 1.35 0.74
N LYS A 63 -22.34 1.03 2.05
CA LYS A 63 -23.21 1.59 3.09
C LYS A 63 -22.77 2.99 3.57
N GLY A 64 -21.74 3.58 2.97
CA GLY A 64 -21.24 4.92 3.27
C GLY A 64 -20.19 4.98 4.38
N VAL A 65 -19.61 3.84 4.78
CA VAL A 65 -18.52 3.82 5.76
C VAL A 65 -17.21 4.22 5.08
N THR A 66 -16.50 5.17 5.67
CA THR A 66 -15.16 5.56 5.18
C THR A 66 -14.10 4.59 5.71
N LEU A 67 -13.29 4.04 4.81
CA LEU A 67 -12.12 3.24 5.14
C LEU A 67 -10.87 4.14 5.16
N TYR A 68 -10.06 4.02 6.21
CA TYR A 68 -8.83 4.79 6.39
C TYR A 68 -7.63 3.88 6.20
N PHE A 69 -6.94 3.98 5.07
CA PHE A 69 -5.71 3.23 4.83
C PHE A 69 -4.51 4.08 5.24
N VAL A 70 -3.65 3.55 6.10
CA VAL A 70 -2.44 4.22 6.56
C VAL A 70 -1.24 3.48 6.01
N VAL A 71 -0.38 4.19 5.30
CA VAL A 71 0.93 3.70 4.87
C VAL A 71 1.98 4.25 5.81
N ASP A 72 2.60 3.36 6.58
CA ASP A 72 3.71 3.66 7.48
C ASP A 72 5.04 3.38 6.74
N PHE A 73 5.96 4.33 6.80
CA PHE A 73 7.32 4.20 6.31
C PHE A 73 8.29 4.49 7.46
N GLU A 74 9.27 3.61 7.63
CA GLU A 74 10.32 3.73 8.63
C GLU A 74 11.67 3.54 7.97
N LEU A 75 12.60 4.42 8.29
CA LEU A 75 14.00 4.27 7.94
C LEU A 75 14.80 4.09 9.21
N SER A 76 15.48 2.97 9.32
CA SER A 76 16.33 2.64 10.46
C SER A 76 17.76 2.44 10.02
N ARG A 77 18.70 2.65 10.94
CA ARG A 77 20.12 2.37 10.72
C ARG A 77 20.52 1.15 11.54
N SER A 78 21.01 0.11 10.87
CA SER A 78 21.51 -1.09 11.53
C SER A 78 22.75 -0.74 12.36
N ARG A 79 22.60 -0.71 13.69
CA ARG A 79 23.71 -0.51 14.64
C ARG A 79 23.91 -1.80 15.43
N TRP A 80 25.12 -2.34 15.33
CA TRP A 80 25.48 -3.70 15.72
C TRP A 80 25.17 -4.14 17.16
N TYR A 81 25.03 -3.28 18.18
CA TYR A 81 25.09 -3.73 19.60
C TYR A 81 23.99 -3.26 20.57
N TRP A 82 22.91 -2.58 20.15
CA TRP A 82 22.06 -1.92 21.17
C TRP A 82 20.59 -1.76 20.82
N LEU A 83 20.25 -1.30 19.61
CA LEU A 83 18.89 -1.08 19.10
C LEU A 83 19.03 -0.38 17.76
N ASP A 84 18.16 -0.71 16.81
CA ASP A 84 18.07 0.05 15.56
C ASP A 84 17.67 1.49 15.86
N GLU A 85 18.47 2.46 15.42
CA GLU A 85 18.11 3.87 15.53
C GLU A 85 17.15 4.19 14.39
N GLN A 86 15.89 4.48 14.74
CA GLN A 86 14.92 4.99 13.78
C GLN A 86 15.35 6.41 13.36
N VAL A 87 15.86 6.54 12.15
CA VAL A 87 16.33 7.80 11.57
C VAL A 87 15.14 8.70 11.26
N ILE A 88 14.10 8.12 10.63
CA ILE A 88 12.87 8.84 10.28
C ILE A 88 11.69 7.88 10.24
N SER A 89 10.51 8.39 10.59
CA SER A 89 9.23 7.72 10.36
C SER A 89 8.25 8.71 9.75
N ARG A 90 7.52 8.26 8.74
CA ARG A 90 6.47 9.03 8.05
C ARG A 90 5.27 8.13 7.86
N SER A 91 4.07 8.70 8.03
CA SER A 91 2.82 8.00 7.75
C SER A 91 1.93 8.83 6.83
N GLN A 92 1.36 8.20 5.82
CA GLN A 92 0.39 8.80 4.90
C GLN A 92 -0.97 8.15 5.10
N THR A 93 -2.03 8.94 5.25
CA THR A 93 -3.40 8.43 5.37
C THR A 93 -4.18 8.68 4.09
N PHE A 94 -4.83 7.63 3.60
CA PHE A 94 -5.76 7.62 2.48
C PHE A 94 -7.17 7.32 2.97
N GLN A 95 -8.14 8.05 2.49
CA GLN A 95 -9.55 7.86 2.85
C GLN A 95 -10.32 7.40 1.62
N LEU A 96 -10.96 6.25 1.72
CA LEU A 96 -11.84 5.71 0.69
C LEU A 96 -13.28 5.74 1.19
N SER A 97 -14.15 6.46 0.49
CA SER A 97 -15.56 6.63 0.86
C SER A 97 -16.47 6.47 -0.35
N TYR A 98 -17.75 6.22 -0.13
CA TYR A 98 -18.76 6.15 -1.19
C TYR A 98 -19.79 7.27 -1.04
N HIS A 99 -20.05 7.97 -2.14
CA HIS A 99 -21.04 9.03 -2.19
C HIS A 99 -22.32 8.53 -2.88
N ALA A 100 -23.34 8.20 -2.09
CA ALA A 100 -24.55 7.54 -2.59
C ALA A 100 -25.35 8.37 -3.62
N LEU A 101 -25.34 9.71 -3.51
CA LEU A 101 -26.07 10.59 -4.44
C LEU A 101 -25.46 10.60 -5.84
N THR A 102 -24.12 10.65 -5.93
CA THR A 102 -23.40 10.67 -7.21
C THR A 102 -22.97 9.27 -7.64
N ARG A 103 -23.16 8.26 -6.78
CA ARG A 103 -22.75 6.86 -6.96
C ARG A 103 -21.26 6.71 -7.29
N GLN A 104 -20.43 7.54 -6.69
CA GLN A 104 -18.99 7.57 -6.93
C GLN A 104 -18.21 7.18 -5.68
N TYR A 105 -17.11 6.48 -5.89
CA TYR A 105 -16.10 6.22 -4.87
C TYR A 105 -15.14 7.39 -4.81
N ARG A 106 -14.89 7.94 -3.64
CA ARG A 106 -13.99 9.08 -3.44
C ARG A 106 -12.77 8.61 -2.66
N LEU A 107 -11.61 8.77 -3.27
CA LEU A 107 -10.31 8.56 -2.66
C LEU A 107 -9.69 9.92 -2.30
N SER A 108 -9.27 10.08 -1.06
CA SER A 108 -8.62 11.29 -0.57
C SER A 108 -7.25 10.97 -0.01
N SER A 109 -6.22 11.69 -0.44
CA SER A 109 -4.85 11.63 0.11
C SER A 109 -4.45 13.02 0.57
N GLY A 110 -4.75 13.34 1.83
CA GLY A 110 -4.58 14.69 2.36
C GLY A 110 -5.41 15.72 1.59
N VAL A 111 -4.72 16.60 0.84
CA VAL A 111 -5.33 17.69 0.05
C VAL A 111 -5.87 17.24 -1.31
N LEU A 112 -5.42 16.09 -1.81
CA LEU A 112 -5.85 15.59 -3.12
C LEU A 112 -7.09 14.71 -2.97
N HIS A 113 -8.13 15.04 -3.72
CA HIS A 113 -9.35 14.23 -3.79
C HIS A 113 -9.61 13.80 -5.22
N GLN A 114 -9.85 12.50 -5.43
CA GLN A 114 -10.21 11.94 -6.72
C GLN A 114 -11.47 11.09 -6.57
N SER A 115 -12.36 11.20 -7.56
CA SER A 115 -13.61 10.44 -7.63
C SER A 115 -13.54 9.41 -8.75
N PHE A 116 -14.03 8.22 -8.48
CA PHE A 116 -14.01 7.05 -9.36
C PHE A 116 -15.41 6.46 -9.50
N PRO A 117 -15.76 5.92 -10.68
CA PRO A 117 -17.05 5.27 -10.90
C PRO A 117 -17.10 3.86 -10.31
N SER A 118 -15.97 3.17 -10.18
CA SER A 118 -15.90 1.81 -9.60
C SER A 118 -14.94 1.75 -8.41
N LEU A 119 -15.19 0.78 -7.53
CA LEU A 119 -14.33 0.51 -6.39
C LEU A 119 -12.97 -0.04 -6.84
N ASP A 120 -12.96 -0.89 -7.87
CA ASP A 120 -11.74 -1.46 -8.44
C ASP A 120 -10.80 -0.37 -8.96
N ASP A 121 -11.34 0.66 -9.64
CA ASP A 121 -10.54 1.79 -10.11
C ASP A 121 -9.92 2.58 -8.95
N ALA A 122 -10.70 2.83 -7.89
CA ALA A 122 -10.21 3.49 -6.69
C ALA A 122 -9.10 2.66 -6.00
N GLN A 123 -9.28 1.34 -5.90
CA GLN A 123 -8.29 0.42 -5.34
C GLN A 123 -7.03 0.36 -6.20
N ARG A 124 -7.12 0.40 -7.53
CA ARG A 124 -5.96 0.44 -8.44
C ARG A 124 -5.08 1.67 -8.26
N ILE A 125 -5.69 2.80 -7.93
CA ILE A 125 -4.94 4.02 -7.62
C ILE A 125 -4.38 3.96 -6.20
N LEU A 126 -5.17 3.52 -5.23
CA LEU A 126 -4.72 3.35 -3.84
C LEU A 126 -3.57 2.35 -3.70
N SER A 127 -3.59 1.27 -4.49
CA SER A 127 -2.53 0.26 -4.53
C SER A 127 -1.22 0.80 -5.07
N ARG A 128 -1.21 1.88 -5.84
CA ARG A 128 0.00 2.42 -6.45
C ARG A 128 0.43 3.68 -5.75
N LEU A 129 1.35 3.55 -4.80
CA LEU A 129 1.98 4.69 -4.17
C LEU A 129 3.14 5.17 -5.04
N ARG A 130 3.09 6.42 -5.49
CA ARG A 130 4.10 7.03 -6.36
C ARG A 130 4.51 8.39 -5.84
N ASN A 131 5.80 8.71 -5.98
CA ASN A 131 6.37 10.02 -5.69
C ASN A 131 6.04 10.53 -4.28
N TRP A 132 5.89 9.65 -3.28
CA TRP A 132 5.63 10.09 -1.92
C TRP A 132 6.94 10.52 -1.27
N GLN A 133 7.10 11.81 -1.02
CA GLN A 133 8.30 12.34 -0.35
C GLN A 133 8.33 11.87 1.10
N VAL A 134 9.29 11.00 1.42
CA VAL A 134 9.46 10.41 2.76
C VAL A 134 10.69 10.97 3.48
N LEU A 135 11.61 11.57 2.75
CA LEU A 135 12.90 12.04 3.22
C LEU A 135 13.21 13.39 2.59
N ASP A 136 13.61 14.36 3.40
CA ASP A 136 14.06 15.67 2.93
C ASP A 136 15.56 15.62 2.60
N LYS A 137 15.99 16.45 1.64
CA LYS A 137 17.41 16.54 1.25
C LYS A 137 18.31 16.81 2.46
N GLY A 138 19.32 15.94 2.65
CA GLY A 138 20.27 16.03 3.76
C GLY A 138 19.87 15.29 5.05
N SER A 139 18.68 14.68 5.11
CA SER A 139 18.25 13.87 6.27
C SER A 139 19.03 12.55 6.41
N VAL A 140 19.65 12.09 5.33
CA VAL A 140 20.46 10.85 5.28
C VAL A 140 21.86 11.16 4.81
N ARG A 141 22.84 10.49 5.42
CA ARG A 141 24.24 10.56 4.98
C ARG A 141 24.45 9.72 3.72
N PRO A 142 25.09 10.28 2.67
CA PRO A 142 25.51 9.49 1.51
C PRO A 142 26.49 8.39 1.96
N ASP A 143 26.54 7.29 1.21
CA ASP A 143 27.45 6.15 1.46
C ASP A 143 27.18 5.36 2.77
N GLN A 144 26.02 5.54 3.38
CA GLN A 144 25.57 4.70 4.50
C GLN A 144 24.42 3.79 4.09
N THR A 145 24.47 2.53 4.50
CA THR A 145 23.35 1.60 4.33
C THR A 145 22.31 1.81 5.42
N TYR A 146 21.08 2.06 5.00
CA TYR A 146 19.90 2.13 5.85
C TYR A 146 18.98 0.95 5.55
N LEU A 147 18.17 0.56 6.54
CA LEU A 147 17.10 -0.41 6.40
C LEU A 147 15.78 0.35 6.29
N ALA A 148 15.22 0.37 5.09
CA ALA A 148 13.91 0.93 4.83
C ALA A 148 12.84 -0.14 5.07
N ALA A 149 11.73 0.26 5.69
CA ALA A 149 10.58 -0.59 5.94
C ALA A 149 9.31 0.17 5.54
N VAL A 150 8.40 -0.51 4.83
CA VAL A 150 7.08 0.04 4.50
C VAL A 150 5.99 -0.97 4.83
N ARG A 151 4.86 -0.45 5.28
CA ARG A 151 3.67 -1.23 5.56
C ARG A 151 2.42 -0.41 5.27
N MET A 152 1.41 -1.04 4.71
CA MET A 152 0.05 -0.51 4.64
C MET A 152 -0.87 -1.26 5.60
N ARG A 153 -1.75 -0.52 6.29
CA ARG A 153 -2.77 -1.07 7.18
C ARG A 153 -4.07 -0.28 7.08
N LEU A 154 -5.18 -0.93 7.38
CA LEU A 154 -6.48 -0.30 7.57
C LEU A 154 -6.62 0.15 9.03
N ASP A 155 -6.84 1.44 9.23
CA ASP A 155 -7.04 2.02 10.55
C ASP A 155 -8.53 2.07 10.91
N LEU A 156 -8.92 1.15 11.80
CA LEU A 156 -10.29 1.02 12.30
C LEU A 156 -10.59 1.99 13.45
N THR A 157 -9.57 2.60 14.07
CA THR A 157 -9.76 3.51 15.22
C THR A 157 -10.43 4.81 14.81
N GLN A 158 -10.31 5.18 13.53
CA GLN A 158 -10.95 6.34 12.92
C GLN A 158 -12.41 6.05 12.49
N MET A 159 -12.86 4.80 12.54
CA MET A 159 -14.23 4.44 12.19
C MET A 159 -15.21 4.78 13.32
N PRO A 160 -16.51 4.99 13.01
CA PRO A 160 -17.53 5.20 14.03
C PRO A 160 -17.52 4.10 15.08
N LYS A 161 -17.77 4.46 16.35
CA LYS A 161 -17.66 3.54 17.49
C LYS A 161 -18.49 2.25 17.34
N THR A 162 -19.60 2.30 16.60
CA THR A 162 -20.45 1.14 16.28
C THR A 162 -19.72 0.06 15.47
N PHE A 163 -18.77 0.45 14.61
CA PHE A 163 -17.95 -0.48 13.84
C PHE A 163 -16.74 -0.99 14.63
N GLN A 164 -16.19 -0.17 15.54
CA GLN A 164 -15.08 -0.58 16.40
C GLN A 164 -15.41 -1.80 17.27
N VAL A 165 -16.67 -1.90 17.76
CA VAL A 165 -17.12 -3.05 18.55
C VAL A 165 -17.15 -4.35 17.74
N ASN A 166 -17.46 -4.25 16.43
CA ASN A 166 -17.49 -5.39 15.52
C ASN A 166 -16.08 -5.83 15.10
N ALA A 167 -15.13 -4.88 14.98
CA ALA A 167 -13.74 -5.16 14.65
C ALA A 167 -13.00 -5.95 15.74
N LEU A 168 -13.30 -5.69 17.02
CA LEU A 168 -12.72 -6.43 18.15
C LEU A 168 -13.17 -7.90 18.18
N ALA A 169 -14.40 -8.16 17.73
CA ALA A 169 -14.96 -9.50 17.67
C ALA A 169 -14.61 -10.25 16.37
N ASN A 170 -14.27 -9.52 15.29
CA ASN A 170 -14.16 -10.11 13.97
C ASN A 170 -12.90 -9.66 13.19
N ARG A 171 -12.04 -10.64 12.87
CA ARG A 171 -10.82 -10.46 12.07
C ARG A 171 -11.08 -9.95 10.66
N ASP A 172 -12.31 -10.07 10.16
CA ASP A 172 -12.73 -9.56 8.85
C ASP A 172 -12.47 -8.05 8.68
N TRP A 173 -12.38 -7.29 9.77
CA TRP A 173 -12.10 -5.86 9.69
C TRP A 173 -10.61 -5.53 9.78
N ASN A 174 -9.77 -6.44 10.28
CA ASN A 174 -8.36 -6.19 10.44
C ASN A 174 -7.60 -6.52 9.16
N LEU A 175 -7.36 -5.49 8.35
CA LEU A 175 -6.63 -5.61 7.10
C LEU A 175 -5.28 -4.90 7.21
N SER A 176 -4.19 -5.66 7.23
CA SER A 176 -2.84 -5.12 7.33
C SER A 176 -1.85 -5.96 6.54
N SER A 177 -0.85 -5.30 5.96
CA SER A 177 0.30 -5.97 5.35
C SER A 177 1.40 -6.25 6.36
N ASP A 178 2.26 -7.20 6.03
CA ASP A 178 3.56 -7.35 6.65
C ASP A 178 4.50 -6.20 6.26
N TRP A 179 5.47 -5.94 7.13
CA TRP A 179 6.54 -4.98 6.85
C TRP A 179 7.45 -5.50 5.74
N ALA A 180 7.44 -4.86 4.58
CA ALA A 180 8.43 -5.09 3.56
C ALA A 180 9.68 -4.28 3.87
N ARG A 181 10.81 -4.98 4.02
CA ARG A 181 12.10 -4.38 4.39
C ARG A 181 13.11 -4.56 3.27
N TRP A 182 13.88 -3.52 3.00
CA TRP A 182 14.97 -3.57 2.03
C TRP A 182 16.10 -2.64 2.44
N ASN A 183 17.31 -2.98 2.00
CA ASN A 183 18.47 -2.13 2.22
C ASN A 183 18.48 -1.00 1.19
N PHE A 184 18.66 0.22 1.67
CA PHE A 184 18.74 1.41 0.87
C PHE A 184 20.06 2.13 1.14
N THR A 185 20.85 2.33 0.08
CA THR A 185 22.05 3.16 0.12
C THR A 185 21.78 4.38 -0.74
N PRO A 186 21.74 5.59 -0.16
CA PRO A 186 21.58 6.82 -0.92
C PRO A 186 22.81 7.01 -1.80
N VAL A 187 22.62 6.86 -3.12
CA VAL A 187 23.59 7.29 -4.12
C VAL A 187 23.51 8.81 -4.23
N GLU A 188 24.65 9.47 -4.09
CA GLU A 188 24.77 10.87 -4.44
C GLU A 188 24.42 10.97 -5.92
N THR A 189 23.29 11.60 -6.23
CA THR A 189 22.91 11.88 -7.63
C THR A 189 23.84 12.97 -8.12
N SER A 190 25.04 12.56 -8.50
CA SER A 190 26.01 13.42 -9.16
C SER A 190 25.46 13.71 -10.56
N PRO A 191 25.15 14.96 -10.92
CA PRO A 191 24.69 15.32 -12.25
C PRO A 191 25.87 15.28 -13.22
N SER A 192 26.37 14.09 -13.55
CA SER A 192 27.37 13.88 -14.62
C SER A 192 26.82 12.93 -15.66
N ALA A 193 25.77 13.37 -16.35
CA ALA A 193 25.38 12.80 -17.63
C ALA A 193 24.64 13.82 -18.51
N LEU A 194 25.13 15.06 -18.56
CA LEU A 194 24.80 15.98 -19.64
C LEU A 194 26.09 16.62 -20.11
N THR A 195 26.27 16.67 -21.43
CA THR A 195 27.36 17.32 -22.18
C THR A 195 28.55 16.43 -22.56
N THR A 196 28.39 15.62 -23.60
CA THR A 196 29.37 15.67 -24.70
C THR A 196 28.63 16.15 -25.93
N THR A 197 28.56 17.47 -26.03
CA THR A 197 28.41 18.21 -27.28
C THR A 197 29.50 17.72 -28.25
N SER A 198 29.12 16.86 -29.21
CA SER A 198 29.97 16.57 -30.36
C SER A 198 29.89 17.77 -31.33
N VAL A 199 30.60 18.85 -30.99
CA VAL A 199 30.92 19.91 -31.97
C VAL A 199 32.01 19.38 -32.89
N LEU A 200 31.61 19.10 -34.12
CA LEU A 200 32.50 18.87 -35.25
C LEU A 200 33.22 20.19 -35.57
N PRO A 201 34.56 20.27 -35.55
CA PRO A 201 35.23 21.48 -36.01
C PRO A 201 35.12 21.56 -37.54
N ALA A 202 34.55 22.67 -38.01
CA ALA A 202 34.58 23.08 -39.41
C ALA A 202 36.03 23.30 -39.86
N ALA A 203 36.43 22.62 -40.93
CA ALA A 203 37.73 22.80 -41.56
C ALA A 203 37.84 24.19 -42.21
N PRO A 204 39.01 24.85 -42.19
CA PRO A 204 39.20 26.12 -42.86
C PRO A 204 39.30 25.91 -44.38
N VAL A 205 38.61 26.78 -45.10
CA VAL A 205 38.79 27.06 -46.52
C VAL A 205 40.18 27.68 -46.71
N GLU A 206 41.06 27.01 -47.45
CA GLU A 206 42.27 27.64 -47.97
C GLU A 206 42.31 27.50 -49.49
N ALA A 207 42.38 28.66 -50.13
CA ALA A 207 42.34 28.86 -51.56
C ALA A 207 43.73 28.60 -52.17
N ARG A 208 43.77 27.88 -53.31
CA ARG A 208 44.70 28.19 -54.40
C ARG A 208 44.26 27.60 -55.72
#